data_AF-A0A3Q9PZD2-F1
#
_entry.id   AF-A0A3Q9PZD2-F1
#
_cell.length_a   1.000
_cell.length_b   1.000
_cell.length_c   1.000
_cell.angle_alpha   90.00
_cell.angle_beta   90.00
_cell.angle_gamma   90.00
#
_symmetry.space_group_name_H-M   'P 1'
#
loop_
_entity.id
_entity.type
_entity.pdbx_description
1 polymer ?
#
loop_
_entity_poly.entity_id
_entity_poly.type
_entity_poly.pdbx_seq_one_letter_code
_entity_poly.pdbx_strand_id
1 'polypeptide(L)'
;MWFHVKTYRDKHGRIRRYKTVELRRIDNSGGQRRYALVGSLDRNATSLPRDLAKKLTPEEREEFQAWCRERDENRAKEVEQRQYVMAAAYLHDAVICLANASRALDAGIRPRDPDKLWSALDVLARALTGAGHPKPKQDRRGRPAKEDVVMAEDLLSPYDDPMLRAELEDVQERLAALPNFIPVDRT
;
A
#
# COMPACT_ATOMS: atom_id res chain seq x y z
N MET A 1 9.60 6.30 32.64
CA MET A 1 8.63 7.36 32.27
C MET A 1 7.50 6.75 31.43
N TRP A 2 6.33 7.39 31.32
CA TRP A 2 5.21 6.93 30.48
C TRP A 2 4.88 7.93 29.37
N PHE A 3 4.85 7.45 28.13
CA PHE A 3 4.54 8.23 26.92
C PHE A 3 3.11 7.94 26.47
N HIS A 4 2.21 8.88 26.67
CA HIS A 4 0.79 8.68 26.39
C HIS A 4 0.33 9.46 25.15
N VAL A 5 -0.13 8.75 24.13
CA VAL A 5 -0.77 9.33 22.95
C VAL A 5 -2.27 9.21 23.08
N LYS A 6 -2.95 10.34 23.27
CA LYS A 6 -4.42 10.39 23.32
C LYS A 6 -5.03 9.95 21.98
N THR A 7 -6.23 9.42 22.05
CA THR A 7 -7.06 9.11 20.88
C THR A 7 -8.37 9.89 20.91
N TYR A 8 -8.95 10.13 19.75
CA TYR A 8 -10.28 10.73 19.58
C TYR A 8 -11.03 10.06 18.43
N ARG A 9 -12.34 10.19 18.39
CA ARG A 9 -13.14 9.77 17.22
C ARG A 9 -13.32 10.95 16.28
N ASP A 10 -13.04 10.73 14.99
CA ASP A 10 -13.33 11.74 13.96
C ASP A 10 -14.82 11.77 13.58
N LYS A 11 -15.18 12.72 12.70
CA LYS A 11 -16.56 12.90 12.20
C LYS A 11 -17.13 11.67 11.47
N HIS A 12 -16.29 10.70 11.10
CA HIS A 12 -16.69 9.45 10.47
C HIS A 12 -16.63 8.25 11.44
N GLY A 13 -16.51 8.52 12.74
CA GLY A 13 -16.45 7.48 13.78
C GLY A 13 -15.11 6.75 13.87
N ARG A 14 -14.09 7.13 13.08
CA ARG A 14 -12.79 6.44 13.08
C ARG A 14 -11.96 6.92 14.25
N ILE A 15 -11.29 5.98 14.94
CA ILE A 15 -10.36 6.32 16.01
C ILE A 15 -9.08 6.91 15.39
N ARG A 16 -8.77 8.14 15.78
CA ARG A 16 -7.55 8.87 15.40
C ARG A 16 -6.70 9.11 16.62
N ARG A 17 -5.39 9.22 16.40
CA ARG A 17 -4.40 9.58 17.43
C ARG A 17 -4.15 11.08 17.36
N TYR A 18 -4.02 11.75 18.50
CA TYR A 18 -3.58 13.14 18.54
C TYR A 18 -2.16 13.29 18.00
N LYS A 19 -1.83 14.52 17.57
CA LYS A 19 -0.49 14.90 17.11
C LYS A 19 0.51 15.04 18.25
N THR A 20 0.04 15.13 19.49
CA THR A 20 0.88 15.31 20.67
C THR A 20 1.02 14.03 21.48
N VAL A 21 2.16 13.91 22.15
CA VAL A 21 2.43 12.88 23.17
C VAL A 21 2.62 13.58 24.52
N GLU A 22 1.99 13.03 25.56
CA GLU A 22 2.16 13.47 26.94
C GLU A 22 3.26 12.65 27.61
N LEU A 23 4.20 13.34 28.26
CA LEU A 23 5.26 12.74 29.06
C LEU A 23 4.81 12.76 30.51
N ARG A 24 4.66 11.56 31.09
CA ARG A 24 4.17 11.39 32.46
C ARG A 24 5.21 10.64 33.29
N ARG A 25 5.66 11.27 34.38
CA ARG A 25 6.52 10.62 35.37
C ARG A 25 5.71 9.63 36.17
N ILE A 26 6.26 8.44 36.36
CA ILE A 26 5.62 7.37 37.13
C ILE A 26 6.15 7.48 38.56
N ASP A 27 5.24 7.60 39.52
CA ASP A 27 5.54 7.55 40.94
C ASP A 27 5.01 6.23 41.52
N ASN A 28 5.93 5.43 42.04
CA ASN A 28 5.68 4.11 42.63
C ASN A 28 5.87 4.10 44.16
N SER A 29 6.02 5.26 44.79
CA SER A 29 6.33 5.37 46.23
C SER A 29 5.16 5.00 47.16
N GLY A 30 3.93 4.87 46.64
CA GLY A 30 2.75 4.42 47.38
C GLY A 30 2.17 3.10 46.87
N GLY A 31 1.16 2.56 47.57
CA GLY A 31 0.48 1.32 47.16
C GLY A 31 -0.33 1.40 45.85
N GLN A 32 -0.36 2.58 45.20
CA GLN A 32 -1.04 2.82 43.92
C GLN A 32 -0.10 3.62 42.99
N ARG A 33 0.01 3.19 41.74
CA ARG A 33 0.85 3.83 40.71
C ARG A 33 0.25 5.17 40.30
N ARG A 34 1.00 6.27 40.48
CA ARG A 34 0.58 7.62 40.10
C ARG A 34 1.35 8.12 38.87
N TYR A 35 0.70 8.95 38.06
CA TYR A 35 1.27 9.53 36.85
C TYR A 35 1.21 11.05 36.91
N ALA A 36 2.36 11.71 37.02
CA ALA A 36 2.46 13.17 37.03
C ALA A 36 2.83 13.70 35.64
N LEU A 37 2.04 14.64 35.09
CA LEU A 37 2.33 15.23 33.79
C LEU A 37 3.57 16.14 33.87
N VAL A 38 4.59 15.84 33.09
CA VAL A 38 5.82 16.64 32.96
C VAL A 38 5.67 17.68 31.84
N GLY A 39 5.00 17.29 30.76
CA GLY A 39 4.61 18.16 29.66
C GLY A 39 4.13 17.39 28.45
N SER A 40 3.99 18.07 27.32
CA SER A 40 3.59 17.51 26.05
C SER A 40 4.44 18.06 24.91
N LEU A 41 4.63 17.27 23.86
CA LEU A 41 5.30 17.68 22.65
C LEU A 41 4.69 17.00 21.43
N ASP A 42 5.13 17.40 20.24
CA ASP A 42 4.75 16.71 19.01
C ASP A 42 5.21 15.24 19.05
N ARG A 43 4.32 14.32 18.69
CA ARG A 43 4.54 12.88 18.72
C ARG A 43 5.68 12.45 17.80
N ASN A 44 5.95 13.20 16.75
CA ASN A 44 7.00 12.93 15.77
C ASN A 44 8.28 13.75 16.05
N ALA A 45 8.34 14.49 17.15
CA ALA A 45 9.56 15.19 17.55
C ALA A 45 10.72 14.20 17.71
N THR A 46 11.87 14.54 17.14
CA THR A 46 13.12 13.77 17.24
C THR A 46 14.04 14.27 18.35
N SER A 47 13.70 15.40 18.96
CA SER A 47 14.46 16.00 20.05
C SER A 47 13.52 16.60 21.09
N LEU A 48 14.01 16.68 22.33
CA LEU A 48 13.30 17.34 23.43
C LEU A 48 13.40 18.86 23.28
N PRO A 49 12.27 19.59 23.36
CA PRO A 49 12.29 21.04 23.52
C PRO A 49 13.10 21.43 24.77
N ARG A 50 13.82 22.56 24.70
CA ARG A 50 14.76 22.98 25.76
C ARG A 50 14.12 23.05 27.15
N ASP A 51 12.88 23.52 27.23
CA ASP A 51 12.15 23.66 28.49
C ASP A 51 11.71 22.31 29.08
N LEU A 52 11.39 21.34 28.22
CA LEU A 52 11.08 19.98 28.63
C LEU A 52 12.34 19.24 29.07
N ALA A 53 13.44 19.39 28.32
CA ALA A 53 14.74 18.84 28.69
C ALA A 53 15.10 19.24 30.13
N LYS A 54 15.00 20.52 30.50
CA LYS A 54 15.30 20.99 31.87
C LYS A 54 14.49 20.32 32.98
N LYS A 55 13.28 19.83 32.70
CA LYS A 55 12.38 19.18 33.68
C LYS A 55 12.65 17.68 33.85
N LEU A 56 13.38 17.08 32.91
CA LEU A 56 13.65 15.66 32.84
C LEU A 56 15.00 15.32 33.46
N THR A 57 15.04 14.26 34.27
CA THR A 57 16.30 13.70 34.77
C THR A 57 17.12 13.09 33.63
N PRO A 58 18.43 12.82 33.81
CA PRO A 58 19.23 12.12 32.81
C PRO A 58 18.60 10.79 32.36
N GLU A 59 18.08 10.00 33.30
CA GLU A 59 17.44 8.71 33.03
C GLU A 59 16.16 8.88 32.20
N GLU A 60 15.32 9.87 32.53
CA GLU A 60 14.09 10.13 31.77
C GLU A 60 14.38 10.63 30.34
N ARG A 61 15.52 11.30 30.13
CA ARG A 61 15.97 11.69 28.78
C ARG A 61 16.43 10.48 27.98
N GLU A 62 17.10 9.52 28.62
CA GLU A 62 17.46 8.25 27.98
C GLU A 62 16.22 7.44 27.60
N GLU A 63 15.24 7.36 28.50
CA GLU A 63 13.94 6.71 28.22
C GLU A 63 13.21 7.39 27.05
N PHE A 64 13.28 8.74 26.94
CA PHE A 64 12.73 9.45 25.78
C PHE A 64 13.45 9.07 24.49
N GLN A 65 14.79 8.99 24.50
CA GLN A 65 15.55 8.59 23.33
C GLN A 65 15.26 7.14 22.92
N ALA A 66 15.10 6.24 23.90
CA ALA A 66 14.68 4.86 23.64
C ALA A 66 13.29 4.80 23.01
N TRP A 67 12.33 5.58 23.54
CA TRP A 67 10.98 5.67 22.96
C TRP A 67 11.00 6.22 21.53
N CYS A 68 11.84 7.22 21.22
CA CYS A 68 12.00 7.72 19.85
C CYS A 68 12.54 6.63 18.90
N ARG A 69 13.55 5.87 19.32
CA ARG A 69 14.10 4.76 18.53
C ARG A 69 13.04 3.69 18.25
N GLU A 70 12.33 3.24 19.28
CA GLU A 70 11.27 2.24 19.14
C GLU A 70 10.14 2.74 18.22
N ARG A 71 9.73 4.00 18.35
CA ARG A 71 8.75 4.63 17.45
C ARG A 71 9.22 4.59 16.00
N ASP A 72 10.47 4.95 15.74
CA ASP A 72 11.01 5.05 14.39
C ASP A 72 11.20 3.66 13.76
N GLU A 73 11.63 2.67 14.54
CA GLU A 73 11.66 1.25 14.12
C GLU A 73 10.27 0.71 13.78
N ASN A 74 9.28 0.97 14.64
CA ASN A 74 7.90 0.56 14.39
C ASN A 74 7.33 1.24 13.14
N ARG A 75 7.68 2.50 12.90
CA ARG A 75 7.29 3.21 11.68
C ARG A 75 7.93 2.61 10.44
N ALA A 76 9.19 2.19 10.51
CA ALA A 76 9.86 1.51 9.40
C ALA A 76 9.14 0.20 9.05
N LYS A 77 8.79 -0.60 10.06
CA LYS A 77 7.98 -1.82 9.88
C LYS A 77 6.59 -1.54 9.30
N GLU A 78 5.91 -0.49 9.75
CA GLU A 78 4.61 -0.08 9.17
C GLU A 78 4.74 0.32 7.69
N VAL A 79 5.83 0.99 7.31
CA VAL A 79 6.10 1.35 5.91
C VAL A 79 6.34 0.09 5.08
N GLU A 80 7.15 -0.84 5.58
CA GLU A 80 7.40 -2.12 4.93
C GLU A 80 6.10 -2.92 4.74
N GLN A 81 5.27 -3.02 5.79
CA GLN A 81 3.97 -3.67 5.72
C GLN A 81 3.05 -3.03 4.67
N ARG A 82 3.02 -1.69 4.59
CA ARG A 82 2.26 -0.98 3.55
C ARG A 82 2.78 -1.27 2.15
N GLN A 83 4.10 -1.39 1.98
CA GLN A 83 4.68 -1.78 0.70
C GLN A 83 4.21 -3.18 0.28
N TYR A 84 4.12 -4.15 1.20
CA TYR A 84 3.57 -5.47 0.88
C TYR A 84 2.07 -5.43 0.53
N VAL A 85 1.27 -4.62 1.22
CA VAL A 85 -0.16 -4.45 0.87
C VAL A 85 -0.32 -3.82 -0.52
N MET A 86 0.51 -2.84 -0.87
CA MET A 86 0.55 -2.29 -2.24
C MET A 86 1.08 -3.31 -3.25
N ALA A 87 2.04 -4.15 -2.86
CA ALA A 87 2.54 -5.22 -3.72
C ALA A 87 1.47 -6.25 -4.07
N ALA A 88 0.51 -6.51 -3.16
CA ALA A 88 -0.64 -7.35 -3.47
C ALA A 88 -1.52 -6.73 -4.58
N ALA A 89 -1.72 -5.41 -4.60
CA ALA A 89 -2.41 -4.73 -5.70
C ALA A 89 -1.66 -4.87 -7.03
N TYR A 90 -0.33 -4.89 -7.00
CA TYR A 90 0.48 -5.10 -8.21
C TYR A 90 0.31 -6.48 -8.84
N LEU A 91 -0.17 -7.50 -8.12
CA LEU A 91 -0.46 -8.80 -8.72
C LEU A 91 -1.62 -8.72 -9.72
N HIS A 92 -2.67 -7.97 -9.37
CA HIS A 92 -3.79 -7.72 -10.27
C HIS A 92 -3.38 -6.79 -11.43
N ASP A 93 -2.67 -5.70 -11.11
CA ASP A 93 -2.20 -4.76 -12.13
C ASP A 93 -1.23 -5.41 -13.13
N ALA A 94 -0.45 -6.41 -12.71
CA ALA A 94 0.45 -7.15 -13.58
C ALA A 94 -0.31 -7.85 -14.72
N VAL A 95 -1.49 -8.43 -14.46
CA VAL A 95 -2.32 -9.07 -15.50
C VAL A 95 -2.74 -8.03 -16.54
N ILE A 96 -3.27 -6.89 -16.08
CA ILE A 96 -3.69 -5.79 -16.94
C ILE A 96 -2.52 -5.23 -17.76
N CYS A 97 -1.36 -5.03 -17.13
CA CYS A 97 -0.17 -4.52 -17.80
C CYS A 97 0.33 -5.49 -18.88
N LEU A 98 0.36 -6.79 -18.59
CA LEU A 98 0.79 -7.80 -19.55
C LEU A 98 -0.19 -7.92 -20.71
N ALA A 99 -1.50 -7.85 -20.46
CA ALA A 99 -2.50 -7.87 -21.51
C ALA A 99 -2.37 -6.66 -22.45
N ASN A 100 -2.23 -5.46 -21.89
CA ASN A 100 -2.02 -4.25 -22.70
C ASN A 100 -0.68 -4.28 -23.46
N ALA A 101 0.38 -4.83 -22.86
CA ALA A 101 1.65 -5.03 -23.54
C ALA A 101 1.53 -6.00 -24.72
N SER A 102 0.76 -7.09 -24.56
CA SER A 102 0.45 -8.03 -25.65
C SER A 102 -0.29 -7.35 -26.80
N ARG A 103 -1.32 -6.53 -26.51
CA ARG A 103 -2.02 -5.74 -27.54
C ARG A 103 -1.09 -4.79 -28.30
N ALA A 104 -0.15 -4.17 -27.59
CA ALA A 104 0.84 -3.30 -28.22
C ALA A 104 1.75 -4.10 -29.18
N LEU A 105 2.18 -5.31 -28.80
CA LEU A 105 2.95 -6.20 -29.67
C LEU A 105 2.15 -6.64 -30.90
N ASP A 106 0.87 -6.99 -30.73
CA ASP A 106 -0.03 -7.35 -31.83
C ASP A 106 -0.26 -6.18 -32.80
N ALA A 107 -0.27 -4.95 -32.27
CA ALA A 107 -0.30 -3.72 -33.07
C ALA A 107 1.06 -3.37 -33.73
N GLY A 108 2.09 -4.22 -33.56
CA GLY A 108 3.42 -4.04 -34.15
C GLY A 108 4.34 -3.07 -33.40
N ILE A 109 3.96 -2.61 -32.20
CA ILE A 109 4.80 -1.75 -31.36
C ILE A 109 5.93 -2.61 -30.78
N ARG A 110 7.18 -2.26 -31.07
CA ARG A 110 8.34 -3.01 -30.57
C ARG A 110 8.73 -2.57 -29.16
N PRO A 111 9.03 -3.52 -28.25
CA PRO A 111 9.52 -3.18 -26.93
C PRO A 111 10.92 -2.56 -27.04
N ARG A 112 11.21 -1.59 -26.15
CA ARG A 112 12.54 -0.96 -26.06
C ARG A 112 13.63 -1.97 -25.69
N ASP A 113 13.28 -2.95 -24.85
CA ASP A 113 14.18 -3.98 -24.34
C ASP A 113 13.41 -5.30 -24.17
N PRO A 114 13.39 -6.16 -25.21
CA PRO A 114 12.66 -7.42 -25.18
C PRO A 114 13.24 -8.42 -24.17
N ASP A 115 14.56 -8.45 -23.99
CA ASP A 115 15.23 -9.41 -23.10
C ASP A 115 14.89 -9.14 -21.63
N LYS A 116 14.79 -7.86 -21.27
CA LYS A 116 14.36 -7.45 -19.94
C LYS A 116 12.89 -7.79 -19.67
N LEU A 117 12.03 -7.72 -20.68
CA LEU A 117 10.62 -8.12 -20.55
C LEU A 117 10.50 -9.63 -20.27
N TRP A 118 11.24 -10.46 -21.00
CA TRP A 118 11.31 -11.91 -20.73
C TRP A 118 11.89 -12.22 -19.36
N SER A 119 12.98 -11.55 -18.97
CA SER A 119 13.59 -11.72 -17.66
C SER A 119 12.62 -11.38 -16.52
N ALA A 120 11.79 -10.34 -16.69
CA ALA A 120 10.76 -9.98 -15.71
C ALA A 120 9.66 -11.04 -15.58
N LEU A 121 9.22 -11.61 -16.71
CA LEU A 121 8.27 -12.73 -16.71
C LEU A 121 8.83 -13.97 -16.00
N ASP A 122 10.11 -14.29 -16.21
CA ASP A 122 10.77 -15.42 -15.54
C ASP A 122 10.87 -15.22 -14.03
N VAL A 123 11.20 -14.00 -13.56
CA VAL A 123 11.23 -13.67 -12.13
C VAL A 123 9.85 -13.85 -11.51
N LEU A 124 8.79 -13.36 -12.16
CA LEU A 124 7.42 -13.51 -11.70
C LEU A 124 6.99 -14.99 -11.66
N ALA A 125 7.30 -15.76 -12.70
CA ALA A 125 6.96 -17.19 -12.76
C ALA A 125 7.66 -18.02 -11.65
N ARG A 126 8.92 -17.72 -11.35
CA ARG A 126 9.66 -18.34 -10.25
C ARG A 126 9.04 -17.98 -8.89
N ALA A 127 8.66 -16.72 -8.70
CA ALA A 127 8.02 -16.27 -7.47
C ALA A 127 6.65 -16.94 -7.25
N LEU A 128 5.82 -17.04 -8.29
CA LEU A 128 4.54 -17.75 -8.24
C LEU A 128 4.72 -19.23 -7.88
N THR A 129 5.67 -19.90 -8.53
CA THR A 129 6.00 -21.30 -8.22
C THR A 129 6.45 -21.46 -6.77
N GLY A 130 7.36 -20.58 -6.31
CA GLY A 130 7.83 -20.58 -4.92
C GLY A 130 6.73 -20.32 -3.89
N ALA A 131 5.69 -19.56 -4.27
CA ALA A 131 4.50 -19.31 -3.45
C ALA A 131 3.45 -20.43 -3.50
N GLY A 132 3.71 -21.54 -4.20
CA GLY A 132 2.77 -22.66 -4.32
C GLY A 132 1.76 -22.54 -5.47
N HIS A 133 1.96 -21.58 -6.38
CA HIS A 133 1.18 -21.40 -7.61
C HIS A 133 2.03 -21.79 -8.84
N PRO A 134 2.33 -23.10 -9.05
CA PRO A 134 3.13 -23.54 -10.18
C PRO A 134 2.40 -23.24 -11.50
N LYS A 135 3.19 -23.07 -12.57
CA LYS A 135 2.63 -22.90 -13.92
C LYS A 135 1.67 -24.06 -14.24
N PRO A 136 0.44 -23.79 -14.74
CA PRO A 136 -0.50 -24.84 -15.12
C PRO A 136 0.16 -25.82 -16.08
N LYS A 137 0.01 -27.12 -15.81
CA LYS A 137 0.47 -28.16 -16.74
C LYS A 137 -0.41 -28.09 -17.98
N GLN A 138 0.20 -27.89 -19.14
CA GLN A 138 -0.50 -28.15 -20.38
C GLN A 138 -0.57 -29.66 -20.57
N ASP A 139 -1.76 -30.24 -20.34
CA ASP A 139 -1.99 -31.68 -20.46
C ASP A 139 -1.93 -32.19 -21.92
N ARG A 140 -1.73 -31.31 -22.91
CA ARG A 140 -1.63 -31.67 -24.32
C ARG A 140 -0.20 -31.56 -24.83
N ARG A 141 0.36 -32.68 -25.31
CA ARG A 141 1.53 -32.67 -26.20
C ARG A 141 1.09 -32.21 -27.59
N GLY A 142 1.29 -30.93 -27.90
CA GLY A 142 0.97 -30.37 -29.21
C GLY A 142 0.84 -28.84 -29.19
N ARG A 143 0.72 -28.22 -30.37
CA ARG A 143 0.31 -26.82 -30.47
C ARG A 143 -1.09 -26.69 -29.82
N PRO A 144 -1.33 -25.70 -28.94
CA PRO A 144 -2.64 -25.46 -28.36
C PRO A 144 -3.69 -25.33 -29.48
N ALA A 145 -4.91 -25.84 -29.27
CA ALA A 145 -6.01 -25.51 -30.17
C ALA A 145 -6.23 -23.99 -30.10
N LYS A 146 -6.74 -23.37 -31.17
CA LYS A 146 -6.97 -21.92 -31.20
C LYS A 146 -7.91 -21.45 -30.06
N GLU A 147 -8.77 -22.36 -29.62
CA GLU A 147 -9.72 -22.22 -28.50
C GLU A 147 -9.06 -22.30 -27.11
N ASP A 148 -7.87 -22.90 -27.01
CA ASP A 148 -7.12 -23.05 -25.75
C ASP A 148 -6.13 -21.89 -25.50
N VAL A 149 -5.99 -20.97 -26.46
CA VAL A 149 -5.05 -19.84 -26.37
C VAL A 149 -5.74 -18.67 -25.70
N VAL A 150 -5.34 -18.36 -24.47
CA VAL A 150 -5.74 -17.14 -23.76
C VAL A 150 -5.16 -15.94 -24.51
N MET A 151 -6.03 -15.08 -25.03
CA MET A 151 -5.68 -13.84 -25.72
C MET A 151 -5.57 -12.67 -24.73
N ALA A 152 -4.99 -11.57 -25.18
CA ALA A 152 -4.89 -10.36 -24.36
C ALA A 152 -6.28 -9.82 -23.96
N GLU A 153 -7.27 -9.98 -24.83
CA GLU A 153 -8.66 -9.58 -24.60
C GLU A 153 -9.32 -10.41 -23.49
N ASP A 154 -8.98 -11.69 -23.38
CA ASP A 154 -9.50 -12.59 -22.34
C ASP A 154 -8.99 -12.19 -20.95
N LEU A 155 -7.75 -11.69 -20.87
CA LEU A 155 -7.14 -11.20 -19.63
C LEU A 155 -7.69 -9.85 -19.16
N LEU A 156 -8.34 -9.10 -20.05
CA LEU A 156 -8.95 -7.79 -19.78
C LEU A 156 -10.47 -7.88 -19.68
N SER A 157 -11.05 -9.09 -19.77
CA SER A 157 -12.50 -9.28 -19.74
C SER A 157 -13.05 -8.80 -18.39
N PRO A 158 -13.90 -7.75 -18.36
CA PRO A 158 -14.53 -7.26 -17.13
C PRO A 158 -15.57 -8.26 -16.56
N TYR A 159 -15.76 -9.42 -17.21
CA TYR A 159 -16.75 -10.41 -16.83
C TYR A 159 -16.29 -11.39 -15.73
N ASP A 160 -15.01 -11.35 -15.32
CA ASP A 160 -14.48 -12.24 -14.28
C ASP A 160 -14.54 -11.65 -12.85
N ASP A 161 -14.86 -10.36 -12.68
CA ASP A 161 -15.06 -9.72 -11.37
C ASP A 161 -16.37 -8.88 -11.35
N PRO A 162 -17.42 -9.35 -10.65
CA PRO A 162 -18.73 -8.70 -10.62
C PRO A 162 -18.71 -7.31 -9.96
N MET A 163 -17.70 -6.98 -9.14
CA MET A 163 -17.58 -5.67 -8.51
C MET A 163 -16.96 -4.65 -9.47
N LEU A 164 -15.93 -5.06 -10.22
CA LEU A 164 -15.33 -4.25 -11.30
C LEU A 164 -16.33 -4.00 -12.43
N ARG A 165 -17.20 -4.96 -12.73
CA ARG A 165 -18.29 -4.80 -13.70
C ARG A 165 -19.23 -3.64 -13.35
N ALA A 166 -19.69 -3.59 -12.11
CA ALA A 166 -20.58 -2.53 -11.66
C ALA A 166 -19.91 -1.15 -11.72
N GLU A 167 -18.62 -1.06 -11.35
CA GLU A 167 -17.86 0.18 -11.45
C GLU A 167 -17.64 0.63 -12.91
N LEU A 168 -17.46 -0.31 -13.84
CA LEU A 168 -17.27 0.00 -15.26
C LEU A 168 -18.57 0.41 -15.95
N GLU A 169 -19.70 -0.22 -15.60
CA GLU A 169 -21.04 0.18 -16.05
C GLU A 169 -21.37 1.61 -15.57
N ASP A 170 -21.09 1.93 -14.29
CA ASP A 170 -21.21 3.28 -13.72
C ASP A 170 -20.31 4.31 -14.44
N VAL A 171 -19.07 3.93 -14.77
CA VAL A 171 -18.14 4.81 -15.49
C VAL A 171 -18.57 5.01 -16.94
N GLN A 172 -19.07 3.97 -17.62
CA GLN A 172 -19.61 4.07 -18.97
C GLN A 172 -20.86 4.95 -19.02
N GLU A 173 -21.77 4.82 -18.06
CA GLU A 173 -22.96 5.66 -17.95
C GLU A 173 -22.57 7.13 -17.71
N ARG A 174 -21.58 7.39 -16.84
CA ARG A 174 -21.02 8.73 -16.63
C ARG A 174 -20.36 9.30 -17.87
N LEU A 175 -19.61 8.49 -18.63
CA LEU A 175 -18.97 8.90 -19.88
C LEU A 175 -20.01 9.20 -20.97
N ALA A 176 -21.07 8.39 -21.07
CA ALA A 176 -22.18 8.62 -21.99
C ALA A 176 -23.00 9.88 -21.64
N ALA A 177 -23.03 10.26 -20.37
CA ALA A 177 -23.66 11.49 -19.88
C ALA A 177 -22.76 12.74 -20.02
N LEU A 178 -21.49 12.59 -20.41
CA LEU A 178 -20.65 13.74 -20.69
C LEU A 178 -21.10 14.44 -21.98
N PRO A 179 -21.00 15.79 -22.04
CA PRO A 179 -21.22 16.51 -23.28
C PRO A 179 -20.29 15.98 -24.38
N ASN A 180 -20.81 15.83 -25.60
CA ASN A 180 -20.00 15.39 -26.73
C ASN A 180 -19.03 16.53 -27.10
N PHE A 181 -17.77 16.42 -26.69
CA PHE A 181 -16.74 17.45 -26.94
C PHE A 181 -16.06 17.31 -28.31
N ILE A 182 -16.51 16.36 -29.14
CA ILE A 182 -16.08 16.25 -30.53
C ILE A 182 -16.73 17.41 -31.29
N PRO A 183 -15.93 18.34 -31.86
CA PRO A 183 -16.47 19.41 -32.70
C PRO A 183 -17.23 18.77 -33.86
N VAL A 184 -18.49 19.14 -34.02
CA VAL A 184 -19.25 18.81 -35.23
C VAL A 184 -18.61 19.63 -36.35
N ASP A 185 -17.91 18.92 -37.24
CA ASP A 185 -17.35 19.36 -38.51
C ASP A 185 -16.08 20.23 -38.52
N ARG A 186 -15.04 19.66 -39.12
CA ARG A 186 -14.40 20.26 -40.30
C ARG A 186 -14.42 19.24 -41.44
N THR A 187 -15.44 19.35 -42.28
CA THR A 187 -15.58 18.88 -43.70
C THR A 187 -15.10 17.49 -44.07
#